data_AF-A0A368EYU7-F1
#
_entry.id   AF-A0A368EYU7-F1
#
_cell.length_a   1.000
_cell.length_b   1.000
_cell.length_c   1.000
_cell.angle_alpha   90.00
_cell.angle_beta   90.00
_cell.angle_gamma   90.00
#
_symmetry.space_group_name_H-M   'P 1'
#
loop_
_entity.id
_entity.type
_entity.pdbx_description
1 polymer ?
#
loop_
_entity_poly.entity_id
_entity_poly.type
_entity_poly.pdbx_seq_one_letter_code
_entity_poly.pdbx_strand_id
1 'polypeptide(L)'
;MRPSSRVVLLKSYSSDGFSFFTNYNSRKGKELEGNPFACMLFYWPRQHRQIRVEGKVEKLSNEAAVEYWNSRPLSSRIGSKSSEQSTVIPNRQFLIDKRKALEELAAKEGEGAITKPESW
;
A
#
# COMPACT_ATOMS: atom_id res chain seq x y z
N MET A 1 9.29 -18.11 -10.49
CA MET A 1 8.28 -17.51 -9.60
C MET A 1 6.92 -18.12 -9.90
N ARG A 2 6.05 -18.29 -8.90
CA ARG A 2 4.64 -18.69 -9.11
C ARG A 2 3.78 -17.42 -9.22
N PRO A 3 2.92 -17.28 -10.24
CA PRO A 3 2.10 -16.08 -10.41
C PRO A 3 1.19 -15.86 -9.20
N SER A 4 0.90 -14.60 -8.91
CA SER A 4 -0.02 -14.24 -7.83
C SER A 4 -0.74 -12.91 -8.12
N SER A 5 -1.99 -12.80 -7.69
CA SER A 5 -2.85 -11.64 -7.95
C SER A 5 -3.61 -11.21 -6.70
N ARG A 6 -4.03 -9.95 -6.69
CA ARG A 6 -4.81 -9.31 -5.62
C ARG A 6 -5.38 -8.00 -6.12
N VAL A 7 -6.43 -7.50 -5.47
CA VAL A 7 -6.97 -6.16 -5.72
C VAL A 7 -6.08 -5.11 -5.07
N VAL A 8 -5.85 -4.01 -5.80
CA VAL A 8 -5.22 -2.78 -5.30
C VAL A 8 -6.01 -1.58 -5.81
N LEU A 9 -5.80 -0.41 -5.22
CA LEU A 9 -6.41 0.83 -5.68
C LEU A 9 -5.39 1.62 -6.50
N LEU A 10 -5.76 1.92 -7.76
CA LEU A 10 -5.07 2.93 -8.56
C LEU A 10 -5.12 4.28 -7.83
N LYS A 11 -3.99 4.98 -7.72
CA LYS A 11 -3.90 6.29 -7.06
C LYS A 11 -3.69 7.46 -8.00
N SER A 12 -2.91 7.29 -9.06
CA SER A 12 -2.78 8.27 -10.13
C SER A 12 -2.41 7.59 -11.46
N TYR A 13 -2.60 8.31 -12.55
CA TYR A 13 -2.07 7.95 -13.86
C TYR A 13 -1.58 9.21 -14.58
N SER A 14 -0.48 9.10 -15.34
CA SER A 14 0.10 10.17 -16.16
C SER A 14 0.72 9.57 -17.44
N SER A 15 1.44 10.40 -18.21
CA SER A 15 2.33 9.93 -19.28
C SER A 15 3.38 8.91 -18.81
N ASP A 16 3.73 8.95 -17.52
CA ASP A 16 4.77 8.10 -16.93
C ASP A 16 4.21 6.74 -16.46
N GLY A 17 2.89 6.56 -16.52
CA GLY A 17 2.22 5.28 -16.23
C GLY A 17 1.20 5.37 -15.10
N PHE A 18 1.06 4.29 -14.34
CA PHE A 18 0.02 4.09 -13.32
C PHE A 18 0.66 3.89 -11.95
N SER A 19 0.13 4.53 -10.91
CA SER A 19 0.65 4.43 -9.55
C SER A 19 -0.30 3.71 -8.60
N PHE A 20 0.28 2.95 -7.68
CA PHE A 20 -0.38 2.38 -6.51
C PHE A 20 0.63 2.32 -5.36
N PHE A 21 0.13 2.23 -4.12
CA PHE A 21 0.99 2.19 -2.93
C PHE A 21 0.77 0.89 -2.16
N THR A 22 1.82 0.33 -1.59
CA THR A 22 1.80 -0.96 -0.89
C THR A 22 2.95 -1.03 0.10
N ASN A 23 2.93 -2.03 0.99
CA ASN A 23 4.09 -2.37 1.79
C ASN A 23 5.10 -3.19 0.97
N TYR A 24 6.38 -2.78 0.93
CA TYR A 24 7.49 -3.45 0.25
C TYR A 24 7.77 -4.86 0.79
N ASN A 25 7.53 -5.10 2.08
CA ASN A 25 7.74 -6.40 2.71
C ASN A 25 6.59 -7.39 2.44
N SER A 26 5.50 -6.93 1.82
CA SER A 26 4.40 -7.82 1.42
C SER A 26 4.84 -8.80 0.34
N ARG A 27 4.06 -9.88 0.15
CA ARG A 27 4.33 -10.85 -0.93
C ARG A 27 4.50 -10.17 -2.29
N LYS A 28 3.66 -9.18 -2.62
CA LYS A 28 3.73 -8.47 -3.91
C LYS A 28 4.96 -7.57 -4.00
N GLY A 29 5.38 -6.95 -2.89
CA GLY A 29 6.56 -6.09 -2.87
C GLY A 29 7.83 -6.91 -3.13
N LYS A 30 7.97 -8.05 -2.45
CA LYS A 30 9.07 -9.00 -2.68
C LYS A 30 9.07 -9.57 -4.09
N GLU A 31 7.90 -9.90 -4.66
CA GLU A 31 7.80 -10.36 -6.05
C GLU A 31 8.22 -9.28 -7.05
N LEU A 32 7.85 -8.01 -6.83
CA LEU A 32 8.22 -6.89 -7.70
C LEU A 32 9.69 -6.47 -7.57
N GLU A 33 10.28 -6.63 -6.39
CA GLU A 33 11.72 -6.41 -6.16
C GLU A 33 12.56 -7.43 -6.92
N GLY A 34 12.16 -8.72 -6.89
CA GLY A 34 12.84 -9.78 -7.63
C GLY A 34 12.53 -9.80 -9.13
N ASN A 35 11.38 -9.26 -9.56
CA ASN A 35 10.93 -9.23 -10.94
C ASN A 35 10.01 -8.03 -11.20
N PRO A 36 10.54 -6.92 -11.73
CA PRO A 36 9.83 -5.65 -11.85
C PRO A 36 8.89 -5.61 -13.05
N PHE A 37 8.10 -6.66 -13.27
CA PHE A 37 7.10 -6.74 -14.32
C PHE A 37 5.74 -7.11 -13.74
N ALA A 38 4.70 -6.40 -14.16
CA ALA A 38 3.34 -6.61 -13.67
C ALA A 38 2.29 -6.46 -14.77
N CYS A 39 1.11 -7.02 -14.48
CA CYS A 39 -0.12 -6.82 -15.22
C CYS A 39 -1.19 -6.26 -14.28
N MET A 40 -1.95 -5.28 -14.74
CA MET A 40 -3.11 -4.71 -14.05
C MET A 40 -4.36 -4.88 -14.92
N LEU A 41 -5.47 -5.18 -14.26
CA LEU A 41 -6.78 -5.38 -14.89
C LEU A 41 -7.79 -4.41 -14.26
N PHE A 42 -8.40 -3.57 -15.09
CA PHE A 42 -9.64 -2.87 -14.73
C PHE A 42 -10.81 -3.65 -15.31
N TYR A 43 -11.78 -3.98 -14.48
CA TYR A 43 -13.01 -4.65 -14.90
C TYR A 43 -14.21 -3.81 -14.49
N TRP A 44 -14.96 -3.35 -15.48
CA TRP A 44 -16.13 -2.48 -15.32
C TRP A 44 -17.36 -3.16 -15.92
N PRO A 45 -18.02 -4.06 -15.16
CA PRO A 45 -19.09 -4.89 -15.69
C PRO A 45 -20.29 -4.06 -16.17
N ARG A 46 -20.63 -2.97 -15.46
CA ARG A 46 -21.73 -2.07 -15.84
C ARG A 46 -21.51 -1.34 -17.16
N GLN A 47 -20.25 -1.22 -17.58
CA GLN A 47 -19.85 -0.59 -18.84
C GLN A 47 -19.48 -1.64 -19.90
N HIS A 48 -19.55 -2.94 -19.56
CA HIS A 48 -19.07 -4.04 -20.40
C HIS A 48 -17.63 -3.83 -20.90
N ARG A 49 -16.77 -3.24 -20.05
CA ARG A 49 -15.39 -2.89 -20.41
C ARG A 49 -14.38 -3.61 -19.54
N GLN A 50 -13.27 -3.97 -20.19
CA GLN A 50 -12.09 -4.48 -19.54
C GLN A 50 -10.86 -3.79 -20.12
N ILE A 51 -9.95 -3.35 -19.25
CA ILE A 51 -8.68 -2.74 -19.64
C ILE A 51 -7.56 -3.55 -19.02
N ARG A 52 -6.58 -3.92 -19.85
CA ARG A 52 -5.34 -4.58 -19.43
C ARG A 52 -4.18 -3.64 -19.64
N VAL A 53 -3.32 -3.55 -18.64
CA VAL A 53 -2.08 -2.79 -18.67
C VAL A 53 -0.96 -3.72 -18.26
N GLU A 54 0.09 -3.81 -19.07
CA GLU A 54 1.27 -4.64 -18.82
C GLU A 54 2.51 -3.76 -18.97
N GLY A 55 3.49 -3.96 -18.11
CA GLY A 55 4.69 -3.15 -18.16
C GLY A 55 5.68 -3.42 -17.05
N LYS A 56 6.79 -2.68 -17.12
CA LYS A 56 7.79 -2.63 -16.06
C LYS A 56 7.27 -1.78 -14.90
N VAL A 57 7.59 -2.18 -13.67
CA VAL A 57 7.26 -1.46 -12.45
C VAL A 57 8.51 -0.78 -11.91
N GLU A 58 8.38 0.47 -11.52
CA GLU A 58 9.45 1.25 -10.93
C GLU A 58 9.00 1.81 -9.57
N LYS A 59 9.94 1.90 -8.63
CA LYS A 59 9.66 2.43 -7.29
C LYS A 59 9.60 3.95 -7.39
N LEU A 60 8.53 4.53 -6.83
CA LEU A 60 8.44 5.98 -6.67
C LEU A 60 9.54 6.49 -5.74
N SER A 61 9.89 7.78 -5.89
CA SER A 61 10.82 8.43 -4.98
C SER A 61 10.28 8.41 -3.54
N ASN A 62 11.20 8.46 -2.57
CA ASN A 62 10.78 8.49 -1.16
C ASN A 62 9.99 9.77 -0.85
N GLU A 63 10.33 10.87 -1.50
CA GLU A 63 9.65 12.16 -1.37
C GLU A 63 8.18 12.05 -1.81
N ALA A 64 7.93 11.45 -2.98
CA ALA A 64 6.57 11.20 -3.46
C ALA A 64 5.79 10.25 -2.53
N ALA A 65 6.46 9.24 -1.96
CA ALA A 65 5.85 8.34 -1.00
C ALA A 65 5.50 9.03 0.33
N VAL A 66 6.36 9.93 0.83
CA VAL A 66 6.13 10.74 2.04
C VAL A 66 5.01 11.74 1.83
N GLU A 67 5.02 12.45 0.70
CA GLU A 67 3.96 13.39 0.33
C GLU A 67 2.60 12.68 0.28
N TYR A 68 2.52 11.57 -0.47
CA TYR A 68 1.28 10.82 -0.54
C TYR A 68 0.89 10.25 0.84
N TRP A 69 1.83 9.72 1.62
CA TRP A 69 1.54 9.24 2.98
C TRP A 69 0.86 10.32 3.83
N ASN A 70 1.41 11.53 3.85
CA ASN A 70 0.92 12.64 4.66
C ASN A 70 -0.46 13.16 4.19
N SER A 71 -0.78 13.04 2.90
CA SER A 71 -2.12 13.38 2.40
C SER A 71 -3.22 12.40 2.83
N ARG A 72 -2.86 11.22 3.34
CA ARG A 72 -3.84 10.19 3.74
C ARG A 72 -4.51 10.55 5.07
N PRO A 73 -5.81 10.24 5.24
CA PRO A 73 -6.47 10.35 6.54
C PRO A 73 -5.68 9.63 7.64
N LEU A 74 -5.66 10.20 8.84
CA LEU A 74 -4.92 9.64 9.99
C LEU A 74 -5.23 8.16 10.21
N SER A 75 -6.51 7.78 10.16
CA SER A 75 -6.96 6.38 10.32
C SER A 75 -6.35 5.42 9.29
N SER A 76 -6.10 5.89 8.07
CA SER A 76 -5.43 5.12 7.02
C SER A 76 -3.93 4.98 7.28
N ARG A 77 -3.26 6.04 7.76
CA ARG A 77 -1.86 5.99 8.18
C ARG A 77 -1.65 5.02 9.35
N ILE A 78 -2.51 5.10 10.37
CA ILE A 78 -2.53 4.16 11.51
C ILE A 78 -2.80 2.73 11.05
N GLY A 79 -3.78 2.52 10.17
CA GLY A 79 -4.08 1.19 9.62
C GLY A 79 -2.89 0.58 8.86
N SER A 80 -2.13 1.38 8.11
CA SER A 80 -0.91 0.92 7.46
C SER A 80 0.24 0.66 8.44
N LYS A 81 0.39 1.45 9.50
CA LYS A 81 1.48 1.30 10.49
C LYS A 81 1.23 0.16 11.49
N SER A 82 -0.04 -0.18 11.76
CA SER A 82 -0.43 -1.30 12.63
C SER A 82 -0.28 -2.68 11.98
N SER A 83 -0.11 -2.75 10.65
CA SER A 83 -0.12 -4.02 9.90
C SER A 83 1.16 -4.21 9.09
N GLU A 84 1.94 -5.21 9.48
CA GLU A 84 2.99 -5.79 8.64
C GLU A 84 2.32 -6.65 7.55
N GLN A 85 2.02 -6.03 6.42
CA GLN A 85 1.15 -6.64 5.41
C GLN A 85 1.67 -7.99 4.92
N SER A 86 0.83 -9.03 4.99
CA SER A 86 1.12 -10.42 4.59
C SER A 86 2.00 -11.23 5.56
N THR A 87 2.23 -10.76 6.77
CA THR A 87 2.84 -11.58 7.83
C THR A 87 1.77 -12.32 8.63
N VAL A 88 2.13 -13.49 9.18
CA VAL A 88 1.25 -14.26 10.06
C VAL A 88 1.14 -13.51 11.39
N ILE A 89 -0.08 -13.41 11.91
CA ILE A 89 -0.38 -12.78 13.20
C ILE A 89 -1.06 -13.81 14.12
N PRO A 90 -0.92 -13.68 15.44
CA PRO A 90 -1.48 -14.66 16.37
C PRO A 90 -3.02 -14.65 16.40
N ASN A 91 -3.64 -13.48 16.30
CA ASN A 91 -5.10 -13.31 16.32
C ASN A 91 -5.51 -11.88 15.93
N ARG A 92 -6.82 -11.63 15.90
CA ARG A 92 -7.40 -10.30 15.62
C ARG A 92 -7.04 -9.26 16.69
N GLN A 93 -7.03 -9.64 17.96
CA GLN A 93 -6.79 -8.73 19.09
C GLN A 93 -5.42 -8.04 18.97
N PHE A 94 -4.41 -8.76 18.49
CA PHE A 94 -3.09 -8.21 18.20
C PHE A 94 -3.11 -6.95 17.31
N LEU A 95 -3.93 -6.93 16.26
CA LEU A 95 -4.05 -5.76 15.39
C LEU A 95 -4.85 -4.63 16.04
N ILE A 96 -5.86 -4.97 16.84
CA ILE A 96 -6.66 -3.99 17.60
C ILE A 96 -5.76 -3.25 18.59
N ASP A 97 -4.93 -3.99 19.34
CA ASP A 97 -4.04 -3.42 20.35
C ASP A 97 -2.97 -2.53 19.70
N LYS A 98 -2.33 -3.01 18.62
CA LYS A 98 -1.37 -2.22 17.83
C LYS A 98 -1.99 -0.92 17.31
N ARG A 99 -3.22 -1.00 16.79
CA ARG A 99 -3.96 0.16 16.31
C ARG A 99 -4.26 1.15 17.44
N LYS A 100 -4.77 0.66 18.57
CA LYS A 100 -5.09 1.48 19.74
C LYS A 100 -3.88 2.23 20.26
N ALA A 101 -2.73 1.57 20.38
CA ALA A 101 -1.48 2.21 20.80
C ALA A 101 -1.05 3.36 19.86
N LEU A 102 -1.27 3.22 18.56
CA LEU A 102 -0.99 4.28 17.57
C LEU A 102 -2.01 5.42 17.63
N GLU A 103 -3.27 5.13 17.93
CA GLU A 103 -4.30 6.15 18.16
C GLU A 103 -3.99 6.97 19.42
N GLU A 104 -3.57 6.31 20.50
CA GLU A 104 -3.11 6.96 21.74
C GLU A 104 -1.86 7.82 21.50
N LEU A 105 -0.89 7.32 20.72
CA LEU A 105 0.29 8.09 20.32
C LEU A 105 -0.11 9.35 19.54
N ALA A 106 -0.99 9.22 18.54
CA ALA A 106 -1.45 10.35 17.74
C ALA A 106 -2.23 11.38 18.57
N ALA A 107 -3.00 10.93 19.57
CA ALA A 107 -3.72 11.82 20.48
C ALA A 107 -2.76 12.59 21.41
N LYS A 108 -1.65 11.97 21.84
CA LYS A 108 -0.66 12.57 22.74
C LYS A 108 0.32 13.51 22.04
N GLU A 109 0.80 13.12 20.86
CA GLU A 109 1.93 13.77 20.17
C GLU A 109 1.52 14.42 18.84
N GLY A 110 0.23 14.35 18.50
CA GLY A 110 -0.32 14.85 17.26
C GLY A 110 -0.14 13.89 16.07
N GLU A 111 -0.82 14.20 14.98
CA GLU A 111 -0.84 13.33 13.79
C GLU A 111 0.53 13.16 13.12
N GLY A 112 1.46 14.08 13.36
CA GLY A 112 2.83 14.03 12.84
C GLY A 112 3.66 12.86 13.40
N ALA A 113 3.29 12.33 14.57
CA ALA A 113 3.93 11.15 15.15
C ALA A 113 3.70 9.87 14.33
N ILE A 114 2.64 9.85 13.49
CA ILE A 114 2.35 8.73 12.59
C ILE A 114 3.11 8.90 11.28
N THR A 115 4.43 8.77 11.38
CA THR A 115 5.38 8.81 10.26
C THR A 115 5.25 7.60 9.33
N LYS A 116 5.63 7.80 8.06
CA LYS A 116 5.68 6.76 7.02
C LYS A 116 6.67 5.65 7.43
N PRO A 117 6.28 4.38 7.47
CA PRO A 117 7.22 3.28 7.64
C PRO A 117 8.24 3.22 6.48
N GLU A 118 9.45 2.74 6.75
CA GLU A 118 10.45 2.47 5.69
C GLU A 118 9.96 1.40 4.71
N SER A 119 9.21 0.43 5.23
CA SER A 119 8.61 -0.65 4.43
C SER A 119 7.39 -0.22 3.61
N TRP A 120 7.03 1.05 3.56
CA TRP A 120 5.84 1.56 2.88
C TRP A 120 6.19 2.52 1.74
#